data_AF-A0A922HZ12-F1
#
_entry.id   AF-A0A922HZ12-F1
#
_cell.length_a   1.000
_cell.length_b   1.000
_cell.length_c   1.000
_cell.angle_alpha   90.00
_cell.angle_beta   90.00
_cell.angle_gamma   90.00
#
_symmetry.space_group_name_H-M   'P 1'
#
loop_
_entity.id
_entity.type
_entity.pdbx_description
1 polymer ?
#
loop_
_entity_poly.entity_id
_entity_poly.type
_entity_poly.pdbx_seq_one_letter_code
_entity_poly.pdbx_strand_id
1 'polypeptide(L)'
;MDDSDSVYYSCEDFSDSETISSNDRRKRHYHYQNWRQIKIFNNNEELVEFIGKNWSKWRRNDNEKYLKQYYRCNKVKRKDKQCRARIFTSYDKFSKLIHLYKNNENHNCDKIISTNKRLAKELKNKIISLIEEKQKPKQIYEKLKKEGNVLKQTQVYSVIRRNKLKNIAKQK
;
A
#
# COMPACT_ATOMS: atom_id res chain seq x y z
N MET A 1 31.02 -34.65 -8.48
CA MET A 1 31.18 -33.96 -7.18
C MET A 1 30.97 -32.49 -7.45
N ASP A 2 29.87 -31.94 -6.96
CA ASP A 2 29.83 -30.65 -6.27
C ASP A 2 28.39 -30.43 -5.80
N ASP A 3 28.18 -30.87 -4.57
CA ASP A 3 27.00 -30.61 -3.75
C ASP A 3 26.92 -29.10 -3.51
N SER A 4 25.98 -28.44 -4.19
CA SER A 4 25.69 -27.04 -3.94
C SER A 4 24.82 -26.93 -2.69
N ASP A 5 25.49 -26.88 -1.55
CA ASP A 5 24.93 -26.60 -0.23
C ASP A 5 24.22 -25.24 -0.24
N SER A 6 22.90 -25.29 -0.44
CA SER A 6 21.99 -24.18 -0.16
C SER A 6 21.98 -23.94 1.35
N VAL A 7 22.88 -23.08 1.83
CA VAL A 7 22.91 -22.65 3.24
C VAL A 7 21.62 -21.91 3.59
N TYR A 8 20.69 -22.63 4.21
CA TYR A 8 19.43 -22.10 4.75
C TYR A 8 19.73 -21.29 6.02
N TYR A 9 20.02 -20.00 5.87
CA TYR A 9 20.06 -19.07 6.99
C TYR A 9 18.63 -18.82 7.49
N SER A 10 18.21 -19.59 8.49
CA SER A 10 17.03 -19.30 9.29
C SER A 10 17.33 -18.08 10.17
N CYS A 11 16.87 -16.90 9.77
CA CYS A 11 16.87 -15.74 10.66
C CYS A 11 15.77 -15.95 11.72
N GLU A 12 16.14 -16.57 12.84
CA GLU A 12 15.35 -16.54 14.06
C GLU A 12 15.31 -15.09 14.55
N ASP A 13 14.16 -14.41 14.34
CA ASP A 13 13.87 -13.14 14.97
C ASP A 13 13.82 -13.39 16.49
N PHE A 14 14.92 -13.09 17.17
CA PHE A 14 14.96 -13.07 18.63
C PHE A 14 13.90 -12.10 19.15
N SER A 15 13.00 -12.71 19.92
CA SER A 15 11.87 -12.15 20.64
C SER A 15 12.28 -11.04 21.60
N ASP A 16 11.72 -9.83 21.43
CA ASP A 16 11.45 -8.93 22.56
C ASP A 16 10.27 -9.52 23.35
N SER A 17 10.57 -10.44 24.26
CA SER A 17 9.77 -10.72 25.45
C SER A 17 10.65 -10.19 26.58
N GLU A 18 10.29 -9.12 27.28
CA GLU A 18 9.31 -9.18 28.35
C GLU A 18 8.75 -7.79 28.68
N THR A 19 7.43 -7.68 28.73
CA THR A 19 6.72 -6.94 29.80
C THR A 19 5.26 -7.37 29.73
N ILE A 20 4.87 -8.22 30.67
CA ILE A 20 3.52 -8.70 30.86
C ILE A 20 2.68 -7.49 31.31
N SER A 21 1.99 -6.85 30.38
CA SER A 21 0.87 -5.97 30.70
C SER A 21 -0.42 -6.72 30.40
N SER A 22 -1.06 -7.14 31.48
CA SER A 22 -2.40 -7.71 31.53
C SER A 22 -3.41 -6.71 30.98
N ASN A 23 -3.62 -6.76 29.67
CA ASN A 23 -4.78 -6.17 29.04
C ASN A 23 -5.25 -7.14 27.96
N ASP A 24 -6.46 -7.65 28.16
CA ASP A 24 -7.12 -8.72 27.42
C ASP A 24 -7.51 -8.29 26.00
N ARG A 25 -6.52 -7.90 25.21
CA ARG A 25 -6.63 -7.66 23.78
C ARG A 25 -6.30 -8.99 23.13
N ARG A 26 -7.31 -9.66 22.56
CA ARG A 26 -7.15 -10.83 21.68
C ARG A 26 -5.88 -10.65 20.86
N LYS A 27 -4.81 -11.39 21.22
CA LYS A 27 -3.51 -11.31 20.54
C LYS A 27 -3.80 -11.61 19.07
N ARG A 28 -3.65 -10.62 18.20
CA ARG A 28 -3.84 -10.83 16.76
C ARG A 28 -2.85 -11.92 16.37
N HIS A 29 -3.35 -13.00 15.78
CA HIS A 29 -2.49 -14.08 15.29
C HIS A 29 -1.42 -13.46 14.39
N TYR A 30 -0.17 -13.49 14.87
CA TYR A 30 0.94 -12.94 14.11
C TYR A 30 1.22 -13.94 12.98
N HIS A 31 1.01 -13.51 11.74
CA HIS A 31 1.45 -14.31 10.61
C HIS A 31 2.97 -14.17 10.50
N TYR A 32 3.69 -15.22 10.88
CA TYR A 32 5.10 -15.34 10.58
C TYR A 32 5.29 -15.25 9.06
N GLN A 33 6.05 -14.24 8.64
CA GLN A 33 6.45 -14.12 7.25
C GLN A 33 7.78 -14.83 7.09
N ASN A 34 7.81 -15.84 6.21
CA ASN A 34 9.06 -16.49 5.84
C ASN A 34 9.86 -15.51 4.97
N TRP A 35 11.02 -15.10 5.48
CA TRP A 35 11.95 -14.21 4.81
C TRP A 35 13.14 -15.01 4.31
N ARG A 36 13.53 -14.79 3.06
CA ARG A 36 14.74 -15.37 2.47
C ARG A 36 15.72 -14.27 2.09
N GLN A 37 17.00 -14.46 2.39
CA GLN A 37 18.05 -13.56 1.92
C GLN A 37 18.16 -13.70 0.40
N ILE A 38 18.23 -12.56 -0.30
CA ILE A 38 18.42 -12.53 -1.75
C ILE A 38 19.86 -12.19 -2.09
N LYS A 39 20.41 -11.14 -1.45
CA LYS A 39 21.69 -10.56 -1.83
C LYS A 39 22.27 -9.74 -0.70
N ILE A 40 23.60 -9.61 -0.70
CA ILE A 40 24.36 -8.72 0.18
C ILE A 40 24.97 -7.62 -0.69
N PHE A 41 24.98 -6.40 -0.17
CA PHE A 41 25.53 -5.22 -0.83
C PHE A 41 26.57 -4.56 0.06
N ASN A 42 27.60 -4.02 -0.56
CA ASN A 42 28.68 -3.32 0.16
C ASN A 42 28.33 -1.84 0.41
N ASN A 43 27.44 -1.27 -0.41
CA ASN A 43 27.04 0.12 -0.32
C ASN A 43 25.55 0.29 -0.66
N ASN A 44 25.03 1.48 -0.34
CA ASN A 44 23.62 1.82 -0.52
C ASN A 44 23.28 2.10 -2.00
N GLU A 45 24.25 2.48 -2.82
CA GLU A 45 24.03 2.81 -4.23
C GLU A 45 23.64 1.56 -5.03
N GLU A 46 24.41 0.48 -4.89
CA GLU A 46 24.12 -0.83 -5.50
C GLU A 46 22.76 -1.37 -5.06
N LEU A 47 22.42 -1.18 -3.78
CA LEU A 47 21.13 -1.58 -3.23
C LEU A 47 19.98 -0.83 -3.91
N VAL A 48 20.09 0.50 -4.02
CA VAL A 48 19.05 1.35 -4.59
C VAL A 48 18.85 1.03 -6.07
N GLU A 49 19.93 0.79 -6.80
CA GLU A 49 19.88 0.35 -8.20
C GLU A 49 19.18 -1.00 -8.32
N PHE A 50 19.52 -1.97 -7.48
CA PHE A 50 18.94 -3.31 -7.51
C PHE A 50 17.44 -3.33 -7.14
N ILE A 51 17.05 -2.63 -6.07
CA ILE A 51 15.64 -2.55 -5.65
C ILE A 51 14.83 -1.81 -6.73
N GLY A 52 15.42 -0.78 -7.32
CA GLY A 52 14.79 0.04 -8.34
C GLY A 52 13.59 0.84 -7.82
N LYS A 53 12.87 1.48 -8.76
CA LYS A 53 11.80 2.44 -8.45
C LYS A 53 10.46 1.81 -8.07
N ASN A 54 10.35 0.48 -7.98
CA ASN A 54 9.07 -0.22 -7.73
C ASN A 54 8.74 -0.41 -6.23
N TRP A 55 9.62 0.05 -5.36
CA TRP A 55 9.51 -0.11 -3.92
C TRP A 55 9.52 1.23 -3.22
N SER A 56 8.79 1.31 -2.11
CA SER A 56 8.72 2.48 -1.25
C SER A 56 9.04 2.09 0.19
N LYS A 57 9.82 2.91 0.88
CA LYS A 57 10.11 2.77 2.30
C LYS A 57 8.79 2.81 3.09
N TRP A 58 8.64 1.89 4.05
CA TRP A 58 7.42 1.75 4.83
C TRP A 58 7.66 1.89 6.33
N ARG A 59 8.56 1.07 6.88
CA ARG A 59 8.88 1.03 8.32
C ARG A 59 10.38 0.89 8.50
N ARG A 60 10.91 1.52 9.54
CA ARG A 60 12.30 1.40 9.96
C ARG A 60 12.33 0.90 11.41
N ASN A 61 13.18 -0.08 11.68
CA ASN A 61 13.52 -0.52 13.03
C ASN A 61 15.03 -0.35 13.18
N ASP A 62 15.45 0.27 14.27
CA ASP A 62 16.85 0.60 14.52
C ASP A 62 17.21 0.03 15.89
N ASN A 63 18.17 -0.88 15.91
CA ASN A 63 18.69 -1.53 17.11
C ASN A 63 20.21 -1.31 17.16
N GLU A 64 20.84 -1.62 18.28
CA GLU A 64 22.29 -1.39 18.45
C GLU A 64 23.15 -2.11 17.40
N LYS A 65 22.76 -3.32 17.00
CA LYS A 65 23.51 -4.16 16.05
C LYS A 65 23.13 -3.92 14.60
N TYR A 66 21.86 -3.63 14.33
CA TYR A 66 21.33 -3.59 12.98
C TYR A 66 20.33 -2.47 12.76
N LEU A 67 20.25 -2.05 11.51
CA LEU A 67 19.21 -1.17 11.01
C LEU A 67 18.36 -1.90 9.97
N LYS A 68 17.12 -2.25 10.32
CA LYS A 68 16.15 -2.87 9.41
C LYS A 68 15.27 -1.81 8.74
N GLN A 69 15.26 -1.75 7.41
CA GLN A 69 14.38 -0.90 6.62
C GLN A 69 13.45 -1.77 5.78
N TYR A 70 12.15 -1.70 6.06
CA TYR A 70 11.11 -2.42 5.33
C TYR A 70 10.61 -1.60 4.15
N TYR A 71 10.33 -2.29 3.04
CA TYR A 71 9.78 -1.72 1.83
C TYR A 71 8.50 -2.45 1.42
N ARG A 72 7.67 -1.72 0.67
CA ARG A 72 6.46 -2.23 0.03
C ARG A 72 6.42 -1.83 -1.42
N CYS A 73 5.74 -2.62 -2.24
CA CYS A 73 5.48 -2.28 -3.63
C CYS A 73 4.74 -0.93 -3.71
N ASN A 74 5.20 -0.03 -4.58
CA ASN A 74 4.63 1.31 -4.75
C ASN A 74 3.63 1.40 -5.92
N LYS A 75 3.40 0.32 -6.68
CA LYS A 75 2.40 0.27 -7.76
C LYS A 75 0.97 0.48 -7.27
N VAL A 76 0.73 0.29 -5.97
CA VAL A 76 -0.59 0.46 -5.36
C VAL A 76 -0.58 1.66 -4.42
N LYS A 77 -1.65 2.46 -4.43
CA LYS A 77 -1.78 3.60 -3.51
C LYS A 77 -1.82 3.12 -2.07
N ARG A 78 -1.29 3.92 -1.15
CA ARG A 78 -1.24 3.63 0.30
C ARG A 78 -2.61 3.33 0.93
N LYS A 79 -3.70 3.86 0.37
CA LYS A 79 -5.08 3.69 0.88
C LYS A 79 -5.79 2.45 0.34
N ASP A 80 -5.28 1.86 -0.74
CA ASP A 80 -5.88 0.68 -1.34
C ASP A 80 -5.32 -0.60 -0.70
N LYS A 81 -5.90 -1.76 -1.04
CA LYS A 81 -5.40 -3.06 -0.61
C LYS A 81 -3.93 -3.18 -1.01
N GLN A 82 -3.03 -3.32 -0.05
CA GLN A 82 -1.59 -3.32 -0.34
C GLN A 82 -1.17 -4.61 -1.06
N CYS A 83 -0.18 -4.50 -1.96
CA CYS A 83 0.48 -5.67 -2.53
C CYS A 83 1.00 -6.58 -1.39
N ARG A 84 1.01 -7.90 -1.58
CA ARG A 84 1.55 -8.85 -0.56
C ARG A 84 3.06 -8.96 -0.57
N ALA A 85 3.71 -8.74 -1.72
CA ALA A 85 5.16 -8.76 -1.83
C ALA A 85 5.80 -7.70 -0.91
N ARG A 86 6.82 -8.11 -0.15
CA ARG A 86 7.59 -7.29 0.77
C ARG A 86 9.06 -7.63 0.65
N ILE A 87 9.89 -6.62 0.86
CA ILE A 87 11.33 -6.78 1.05
C ILE A 87 11.75 -5.96 2.26
N PHE A 88 12.85 -6.32 2.88
CA PHE A 88 13.52 -5.46 3.85
C PHE A 88 15.02 -5.55 3.67
N THR A 89 15.71 -4.49 4.07
CA THR A 89 17.15 -4.48 4.17
C THR A 89 17.56 -4.47 5.62
N SER A 90 18.62 -5.19 5.98
CA SER A 90 19.25 -5.14 7.29
C SER A 90 20.67 -4.66 7.08
N TYR A 91 20.96 -3.44 7.53
CA TYR A 91 22.32 -2.93 7.59
C TYR A 91 22.93 -3.35 8.92
N ASP A 92 23.97 -4.17 8.85
CA ASP A 92 24.77 -4.53 10.02
C ASP A 92 25.78 -3.40 10.28
N LYS A 93 25.71 -2.82 11.49
CA LYS A 93 26.53 -1.68 11.86
C LYS A 93 28.01 -2.04 12.07
N PHE A 94 28.30 -3.31 12.35
CA PHE A 94 29.67 -3.79 12.56
C PHE A 94 30.36 -4.11 11.24
N SER A 95 29.77 -5.01 10.44
CA SER A 95 30.33 -5.39 9.15
C SER A 95 30.16 -4.31 8.06
N LYS A 96 29.27 -3.34 8.30
CA LYS A 96 28.87 -2.31 7.31
C LYS A 96 28.25 -2.89 6.04
N LEU A 97 27.80 -4.14 6.08
CA LEU A 97 27.15 -4.82 4.96
C LEU A 97 25.63 -4.60 5.01
N ILE A 98 25.01 -4.57 3.84
CA ILE A 98 23.56 -4.47 3.70
C ILE A 98 23.00 -5.77 3.15
N HIS A 99 22.21 -6.47 3.96
CA HIS A 99 21.55 -7.71 3.59
C HIS A 99 20.13 -7.42 3.11
N LEU A 100 19.76 -7.90 1.92
CA LEU A 100 18.41 -7.78 1.37
C LEU A 100 17.65 -9.09 1.53
N TYR A 101 16.44 -9.00 2.06
CA TYR A 101 15.53 -10.11 2.26
C TYR A 101 14.22 -9.86 1.53
N LYS A 102 13.58 -10.94 1.07
CA LYS A 102 12.25 -10.93 0.44
C LYS A 102 11.37 -11.99 1.07
N ASN A 103 10.07 -11.71 1.13
CA ASN A 103 9.10 -12.72 1.53
C ASN A 103 8.70 -13.64 0.36
N ASN A 104 8.12 -14.79 0.65
CA ASN A 104 7.70 -15.76 -0.38
C ASN A 104 6.44 -15.34 -1.18
N GLU A 105 5.94 -14.12 -0.97
CA GLU A 105 4.75 -13.62 -1.65
C GLU A 105 5.11 -13.03 -3.03
N ASN A 106 4.34 -13.42 -4.04
CA ASN A 106 4.42 -12.82 -5.36
C ASN A 106 3.71 -11.47 -5.42
N HIS A 107 4.08 -10.65 -6.40
CA HIS A 107 3.36 -9.41 -6.67
C HIS A 107 1.92 -9.73 -7.09
N ASN A 108 0.98 -9.09 -6.42
CA ASN A 108 -0.45 -9.15 -6.76
C ASN A 108 -1.02 -7.75 -7.05
N CYS A 109 -0.15 -6.74 -7.23
CA CYS A 109 -0.53 -5.36 -7.52
C CYS A 109 -1.32 -5.23 -8.83
N ASP A 110 -1.06 -6.06 -9.83
CA ASP A 110 -1.78 -6.00 -11.12
C ASP A 110 -3.22 -6.50 -11.00
N LYS A 111 -3.47 -7.39 -10.01
CA LYS A 111 -4.81 -7.87 -9.65
C LYS A 111 -5.54 -6.93 -8.70
N ILE A 112 -4.84 -5.99 -8.08
CA ILE A 112 -5.44 -4.96 -7.23
C ILE A 112 -5.98 -3.87 -8.15
N ILE A 113 -7.15 -4.15 -8.73
CA ILE A 113 -7.89 -3.18 -9.53
C ILE A 113 -8.14 -1.97 -8.62
N SER A 114 -7.56 -0.82 -8.98
CA SER A 114 -7.95 0.47 -8.42
C SER A 114 -9.45 0.63 -8.62
N THR A 115 -10.24 0.37 -7.57
CA THR A 115 -11.70 0.56 -7.61
C THR A 115 -12.10 2.03 -7.79
N ASN A 116 -11.13 2.94 -7.81
CA ASN A 116 -11.29 4.31 -8.25
C ASN A 116 -11.28 4.40 -9.78
N LYS A 117 -12.27 3.78 -10.45
CA LYS A 117 -12.60 4.17 -11.81
C LYS A 117 -13.03 5.64 -11.76
N ARG A 118 -12.28 6.51 -12.43
CA ARG A 118 -12.62 7.93 -12.55
C ARG A 118 -13.98 8.01 -13.24
N LEU A 119 -14.93 8.74 -12.66
CA LEU A 119 -16.25 8.89 -13.27
C LEU A 119 -16.08 9.45 -14.70
N ALA A 120 -16.73 8.80 -15.67
CA ALA A 120 -16.70 9.22 -17.07
C ALA A 120 -17.16 10.67 -17.21
N LYS A 121 -16.64 11.39 -18.21
CA LYS A 121 -16.92 12.82 -18.40
C LYS A 121 -18.41 13.05 -18.66
N GLU A 122 -19.03 12.19 -19.47
CA GLU A 122 -20.46 12.21 -19.77
C GLU A 122 -21.32 12.09 -18.51
N LEU A 123 -21.02 11.11 -17.66
CA LEU A 123 -21.70 10.92 -16.37
C LEU A 123 -21.53 12.12 -15.43
N LYS A 124 -20.38 12.79 -15.45
CA LYS A 124 -20.20 14.04 -14.67
C LYS A 124 -21.09 15.16 -15.20
N ASN A 125 -21.14 15.33 -16.52
CA ASN A 125 -21.97 16.35 -17.15
C ASN A 125 -23.46 16.10 -16.84
N LYS A 126 -23.89 14.83 -16.90
CA LYS A 126 -25.25 14.44 -16.54
C LYS A 126 -25.59 14.70 -15.06
N ILE A 127 -24.64 14.46 -14.14
CA ILE A 127 -24.83 14.85 -12.73
C ILE A 127 -24.96 16.38 -12.62
N ILE A 128 -24.17 17.15 -13.38
CA ILE A 128 -24.20 18.61 -13.33
C ILE A 128 -25.55 19.14 -13.83
N SER A 129 -26.08 18.64 -14.95
CA SER A 129 -27.40 19.06 -15.45
C SER A 129 -28.52 18.74 -14.45
N LEU A 130 -28.47 17.57 -13.80
CA LEU A 130 -29.45 17.20 -12.77
C LEU A 130 -29.34 18.07 -11.49
N ILE A 131 -28.17 18.66 -11.21
CA ILE A 131 -28.01 19.65 -10.13
C ILE A 131 -28.67 20.97 -10.52
N GLU A 132 -28.54 21.40 -11.77
CA GLU A 132 -29.16 22.63 -12.29
C GLU A 132 -30.69 22.52 -12.25
N GLU A 133 -31.25 21.33 -12.49
CA GLU A 133 -32.66 20.99 -12.27
C GLU A 133 -33.08 20.97 -10.77
N LYS A 134 -32.22 21.40 -9.84
CA LYS A 134 -32.45 21.46 -8.38
C LYS A 134 -32.80 20.11 -7.74
N GLN A 135 -32.42 18.98 -8.35
CA GLN A 135 -32.68 17.66 -7.76
C GLN A 135 -31.81 17.39 -6.52
N LYS A 136 -32.37 16.66 -5.55
CA LYS A 136 -31.61 16.27 -4.35
C LYS A 136 -30.57 15.20 -4.70
N PRO A 137 -29.39 15.19 -4.04
CA PRO A 137 -28.32 14.22 -4.31
C PRO A 137 -28.77 12.74 -4.31
N LYS A 138 -29.70 12.38 -3.41
CA LYS A 138 -30.27 11.02 -3.34
C LYS A 138 -31.09 10.68 -4.59
N GLN A 139 -31.90 11.61 -5.09
CA GLN A 139 -32.72 11.43 -6.29
C GLN A 139 -31.84 11.29 -7.54
N ILE A 140 -30.78 12.11 -7.65
CA ILE A 140 -29.80 12.02 -8.75
C ILE A 140 -29.16 10.62 -8.78
N TYR A 141 -28.75 10.10 -7.62
CA TYR A 141 -28.16 8.77 -7.51
C TYR A 141 -29.15 7.68 -7.93
N GLU A 142 -30.39 7.73 -7.45
CA GLU A 142 -31.42 6.74 -7.80
C GLU A 142 -31.76 6.77 -9.29
N LYS A 143 -31.89 7.96 -9.90
CA LYS A 143 -32.15 8.11 -11.33
C LYS A 143 -31.04 7.50 -12.17
N LEU A 144 -29.77 7.82 -11.85
CA LEU A 144 -28.62 7.26 -12.56
C LEU A 144 -28.48 5.74 -12.36
N LYS A 145 -28.87 5.23 -11.18
CA LYS A 145 -28.90 3.79 -10.91
C LYS A 145 -29.98 3.08 -11.72
N LYS A 146 -31.17 3.67 -11.87
CA LYS A 146 -32.26 3.15 -12.72
C LYS A 146 -31.85 3.07 -14.20
N GLU A 147 -31.03 4.00 -14.66
CA GLU A 147 -30.47 4.01 -16.03
C GLU A 147 -29.33 2.98 -16.25
N GLY A 148 -29.06 2.10 -15.28
CA GLY A 148 -28.06 1.04 -15.40
C GLY A 148 -26.62 1.48 -15.11
N ASN A 149 -26.39 2.70 -14.61
CA ASN A 149 -25.03 3.15 -14.30
C ASN A 149 -24.53 2.53 -12.99
N VAL A 150 -23.37 1.86 -13.05
CA VAL A 150 -22.70 1.30 -11.88
C VAL A 150 -21.84 2.36 -11.21
N LEU A 151 -22.44 3.16 -10.34
CA LEU A 151 -21.79 4.24 -9.61
C LEU A 151 -22.02 4.12 -8.10
N LYS A 152 -21.03 4.55 -7.32
CA LYS A 152 -21.15 4.66 -5.86
C LYS A 152 -21.81 5.98 -5.52
N GLN A 153 -22.69 5.99 -4.52
CA GLN A 153 -23.35 7.20 -4.03
C GLN A 153 -22.32 8.29 -3.70
N THR A 154 -21.18 7.93 -3.07
CA THR A 154 -20.08 8.86 -2.75
C THR A 154 -19.50 9.60 -3.96
N GLN A 155 -19.55 9.02 -5.17
CA GLN A 155 -19.09 9.67 -6.39
C GLN A 155 -20.01 10.84 -6.79
N VAL A 156 -21.32 10.67 -6.65
CA VAL A 156 -22.31 11.73 -6.91
C VAL A 156 -22.11 12.89 -5.94
N TYR A 157 -22.01 12.61 -4.64
CA TYR A 157 -21.75 13.62 -3.62
C TYR A 157 -20.41 14.35 -3.84
N SER A 158 -19.37 13.64 -4.30
CA SER A 158 -18.08 14.26 -4.63
C SER A 158 -18.18 15.26 -5.79
N VAL A 159 -18.95 14.95 -6.84
CA VAL A 159 -19.18 15.85 -7.97
C VAL A 159 -19.95 17.09 -7.52
N ILE A 160 -21.04 16.91 -6.77
CA ILE A 160 -21.87 18.01 -6.23
C ILE A 160 -21.03 18.95 -5.37
N ARG A 161 -20.25 18.39 -4.42
CA ARG A 161 -19.38 19.17 -3.54
C ARG A 161 -18.38 20.01 -4.33
N ARG A 162 -17.74 19.42 -5.34
CA ARG A 162 -16.78 20.15 -6.21
C ARG A 162 -17.46 21.27 -7.01
N ASN A 163 -18.67 21.04 -7.50
CA ASN A 163 -19.40 22.06 -8.25
C ASN A 163 -19.78 23.25 -7.35
N LYS A 164 -20.30 22.99 -6.14
CA LYS A 164 -20.59 24.05 -5.16
C LYS A 164 -19.37 24.91 -4.83
N LEU A 165 -18.21 24.29 -4.62
CA LEU A 165 -16.95 25.00 -4.35
C LEU A 165 -16.52 25.89 -5.53
N LYS A 166 -16.72 25.43 -6.77
CA LYS A 166 -16.43 26.22 -7.98
C LYS A 166 -17.35 27.43 -8.12
N ASN A 167 -18.64 27.29 -7.81
CA ASN A 167 -19.59 28.39 -7.89
C ASN A 167 -19.31 29.46 -6.84
N ILE A 168 -18.94 29.06 -5.62
CA ILE A 168 -18.50 29.99 -4.56
C ILE A 168 -17.23 30.74 -4.99
N ALA A 169 -16.28 30.06 -5.63
CA ALA A 169 -15.03 30.68 -6.09
C ALA A 169 -15.22 31.63 -7.29
N LYS A 170 -16.31 31.52 -8.05
CA LYS A 170 -16.64 32.43 -9.16
C LYS A 170 -17.37 33.71 -8.73
N GLN A 171 -17.86 33.74 -7.48
CA GLN A 171 -18.58 34.89 -6.91
C GLN A 171 -17.67 35.79 -6.05
N LYS A 172 -16.39 35.43 -5.91
CA LYS A 172 -15.32 36.23 -5.31
C LYS A 172 -14.45 36.79 -6.43
#